data_AF-A0A9D1MPR0-F1
#
_entry.id   AF-A0A9D1MPR0-F1
#
_cell.length_a   1.000
_cell.length_b   1.000
_cell.length_c   1.000
_cell.angle_alpha   90.00
_cell.angle_beta   90.00
_cell.angle_gamma   90.00
#
_symmetry.space_group_name_H-M   'P 1'
#
loop_
_entity.id
_entity.type
_entity.pdbx_description
1 polymer ?
#
loop_
_entity_poly.entity_id
_entity_poly.type
_entity_poly.pdbx_seq_one_letter_code
_entity_poly.pdbx_strand_id
1 'polypeptide(L)'
;MRTLIIMMFLCLMSNTSLAMMNITEHMVGSAQEYGKSRTEETITAEEFQKPWTIHEVLGQNIYAVKEHIIIYTPYLLVAMDAQNKARAYEMIQPEAGKELADSFNGILVIGAVIDAPERITAEKLSSVLWQNGEEALPYHIELVAASSTEKIVNKTIKANNVGSKVEKNN
;
A
#
# COMPACT_ATOMS: atom_id res chain seq x y z
N MET A 1 -40.34 -17.23 -13.22
CA MET A 1 -39.11 -16.79 -13.94
C MET A 1 -38.45 -15.57 -13.31
N ARG A 2 -39.20 -14.51 -12.94
CA ARG A 2 -38.62 -13.27 -12.37
C ARG A 2 -37.87 -13.46 -11.03
N THR A 3 -38.36 -14.34 -10.16
CA THR A 3 -37.71 -14.67 -8.87
C THR A 3 -36.41 -15.46 -9.03
N LEU A 4 -36.29 -16.25 -10.10
CA LEU A 4 -35.13 -17.11 -10.37
C LEU A 4 -33.94 -16.27 -10.89
N ILE A 5 -34.22 -15.25 -11.70
CA ILE A 5 -33.21 -14.29 -12.19
C ILE A 5 -32.68 -13.43 -11.03
N ILE A 6 -33.55 -12.97 -10.13
CA ILE A 6 -33.16 -12.17 -8.96
C ILE A 6 -32.27 -12.99 -8.01
N MET A 7 -32.60 -14.27 -7.80
CA MET A 7 -31.79 -15.16 -6.95
C MET A 7 -30.41 -15.46 -7.57
N MET A 8 -30.33 -15.63 -8.89
CA MET A 8 -29.06 -15.81 -9.61
C MET A 8 -28.19 -14.53 -9.55
N PHE A 9 -28.82 -13.35 -9.63
CA PHE A 9 -28.12 -12.06 -9.51
C PHE A 9 -27.62 -11.80 -8.08
N LEU A 10 -28.36 -12.24 -7.05
CA LEU A 10 -27.96 -12.13 -5.65
C LEU A 10 -26.76 -13.03 -5.34
N CYS A 11 -26.73 -14.26 -5.85
CA CYS A 11 -25.60 -15.18 -5.64
C CYS A 11 -24.28 -14.69 -6.26
N LEU A 12 -24.34 -13.90 -7.34
CA LEU A 12 -23.15 -13.29 -7.94
C LEU A 12 -22.54 -12.18 -7.07
N MET A 13 -23.34 -11.56 -6.18
CA MET A 13 -22.94 -10.44 -5.34
C MET A 13 -22.45 -10.86 -3.93
N SER A 14 -22.57 -12.15 -3.58
CA SER A 14 -22.25 -12.67 -2.24
C SER A 14 -20.76 -12.98 -1.98
N ASN A 15 -19.85 -12.64 -2.91
CA ASN A 15 -18.42 -12.99 -2.81
C ASN A 15 -17.55 -11.98 -2.05
N THR A 16 -18.07 -11.34 -0.99
CA THR A 16 -17.27 -10.39 -0.21
C THR A 16 -17.18 -10.76 1.26
N SER A 17 -16.73 -11.98 1.55
CA SER A 17 -16.01 -12.23 2.81
C SER A 17 -14.51 -12.16 2.53
N LEU A 18 -13.94 -10.97 2.73
CA LEU A 18 -12.48 -10.79 2.78
C LEU A 18 -11.98 -11.27 4.14
N ALA A 19 -12.10 -12.57 4.41
CA ALA A 19 -11.24 -13.21 5.38
C ALA A 19 -9.85 -13.32 4.74
N MET A 20 -8.81 -12.98 5.50
CA MET A 20 -7.43 -13.22 5.10
C MET A 20 -7.31 -14.73 4.84
N MET A 21 -7.34 -15.13 3.58
CA MET A 21 -7.34 -16.54 3.19
C MET A 21 -6.00 -17.13 3.60
N ASN A 22 -6.03 -18.32 4.21
CA ASN A 22 -4.81 -19.05 4.51
C ASN A 22 -3.95 -19.22 3.25
N ILE A 23 -2.65 -19.25 3.44
CA ILE A 23 -1.69 -19.47 2.35
C ILE A 23 -1.97 -20.86 1.76
N THR A 24 -2.30 -20.90 0.47
CA THR A 24 -2.57 -22.14 -0.27
C THR A 24 -1.55 -22.30 -1.40
N GLU A 25 -1.30 -23.55 -1.79
CA GLU A 25 -0.43 -23.85 -2.94
C GLU A 25 -0.94 -23.22 -4.23
N HIS A 26 -2.27 -23.14 -4.39
CA HIS A 26 -2.89 -22.44 -5.50
C HIS A 26 -2.55 -20.94 -5.49
N MET A 27 -2.65 -20.27 -4.34
CA MET A 27 -2.28 -18.85 -4.20
C MET A 27 -0.81 -18.62 -4.57
N VAL A 28 0.09 -19.47 -4.06
CA VAL A 28 1.53 -19.40 -4.37
C VAL A 28 1.78 -19.59 -5.86
N GLY A 29 1.18 -20.60 -6.50
CA GLY A 29 1.31 -20.83 -7.94
C GLY A 29 0.81 -19.65 -8.76
N SER A 30 -0.37 -19.12 -8.44
CA SER A 30 -0.92 -17.94 -9.12
C SER A 30 -0.07 -16.68 -8.92
N ALA A 31 0.52 -16.49 -7.74
CA ALA A 31 1.42 -15.37 -7.46
C ALA A 31 2.71 -15.49 -8.29
N GLN A 32 3.27 -16.68 -8.39
CA GLN A 32 4.46 -16.95 -9.20
C GLN A 32 4.20 -16.72 -10.69
N GLU A 33 3.06 -17.17 -11.20
CA GLU A 33 2.63 -16.90 -12.57
C GLU A 33 2.43 -15.41 -12.84
N TYR A 34 1.80 -14.69 -11.90
CA TYR A 34 1.66 -13.24 -11.99
C TYR A 34 3.02 -12.55 -12.09
N GLY A 35 3.97 -12.89 -11.22
CA GLY A 35 5.33 -12.36 -11.25
C GLY A 35 6.06 -12.64 -12.56
N LYS A 36 6.01 -13.89 -13.04
CA LYS A 36 6.61 -14.32 -14.31
C LYS A 36 6.04 -13.59 -15.52
N SER A 37 4.72 -13.38 -15.54
CA SER A 37 4.02 -12.73 -16.66
C SER A 37 4.38 -11.25 -16.82
N ARG A 38 4.92 -10.61 -15.76
CA ARG A 38 5.26 -9.19 -15.72
C ARG A 38 6.76 -8.96 -15.60
N THR A 39 7.55 -9.70 -16.37
CA THR A 39 9.01 -9.63 -16.36
C THR A 39 9.57 -8.57 -17.30
N GLU A 40 8.74 -7.95 -18.13
CA GLU A 40 9.14 -6.88 -19.04
C GLU A 40 9.98 -5.82 -18.31
N GLU A 41 11.11 -5.45 -18.93
CA GLU A 41 12.08 -4.50 -18.37
C GLU A 41 11.48 -3.10 -18.21
N THR A 42 10.42 -2.81 -18.98
CA THR A 42 9.65 -1.57 -18.92
C THR A 42 8.82 -1.43 -17.65
N ILE A 43 8.43 -2.54 -17.01
CA ILE A 43 7.57 -2.51 -15.83
C ILE A 43 8.42 -2.17 -14.61
N THR A 44 8.25 -0.97 -14.09
CA THR A 44 8.91 -0.53 -12.86
C THR A 44 8.34 -1.23 -11.63
N ALA A 45 9.11 -1.24 -10.52
CA ALA A 45 8.62 -1.79 -9.25
C ALA A 45 7.35 -1.07 -8.76
N GLU A 46 7.28 0.25 -8.94
CA GLU A 46 6.10 1.06 -8.61
C GLU A 46 4.86 0.62 -9.41
N GLU A 47 5.00 0.37 -10.71
CA GLU A 47 3.89 -0.09 -11.56
C GLU A 47 3.43 -1.50 -11.22
N PHE A 48 4.37 -2.37 -10.83
CA PHE A 48 4.04 -3.72 -10.37
C PHE A 48 3.26 -3.69 -9.05
N GLN A 49 3.66 -2.82 -8.11
CA GLN A 49 3.06 -2.70 -6.78
C GLN A 49 1.77 -1.85 -6.77
N LYS A 50 1.45 -1.18 -7.88
CA LYS A 50 0.31 -0.27 -8.01
C LYS A 50 -1.03 -0.83 -7.47
N PRO A 51 -1.42 -2.10 -7.71
CA PRO A 51 -2.68 -2.62 -7.16
C PRO A 51 -2.72 -2.70 -5.62
N TRP A 52 -1.56 -2.73 -4.97
CA TRP A 52 -1.40 -2.74 -3.51
C TRP A 52 -0.97 -1.39 -2.94
N THR A 53 -0.92 -0.37 -3.80
CA THR A 53 -0.49 0.97 -3.44
C THR A 53 -1.70 1.87 -3.21
N ILE A 54 -1.70 2.54 -2.07
CA ILE A 54 -2.72 3.51 -1.68
C ILE A 54 -2.03 4.86 -1.60
N HIS A 55 -2.45 5.80 -2.45
CA HIS A 55 -1.94 7.16 -2.42
C HIS A 55 -2.62 7.98 -1.32
N GLU A 56 -1.89 8.95 -0.78
CA GLU A 56 -2.44 9.91 0.18
C GLU A 56 -3.55 10.75 -0.48
N VAL A 57 -4.72 10.84 0.17
CA VAL A 57 -5.92 11.50 -0.39
C VAL A 57 -6.27 12.77 0.37
N LEU A 58 -5.90 12.88 1.64
CA LEU A 58 -6.32 14.00 2.50
C LEU A 58 -5.54 15.28 2.20
N GLY A 59 -4.36 15.17 1.58
CA GLY A 59 -3.56 16.32 1.14
C GLY A 59 -3.17 17.27 2.27
N GLN A 60 -3.08 16.76 3.50
CA GLN A 60 -2.76 17.56 4.69
C GLN A 60 -1.27 17.96 4.71
N ASN A 61 -0.41 17.12 4.15
CA ASN A 61 1.00 17.39 4.07
C ASN A 61 1.34 18.26 2.85
N ILE A 62 1.79 19.50 3.12
CA ILE A 62 2.21 20.46 2.07
C ILE A 62 3.48 20.02 1.32
N TYR A 63 4.24 19.09 1.89
CA TYR A 63 5.43 18.52 1.28
C TYR A 63 5.11 17.32 0.38
N ALA A 64 3.92 16.74 0.50
CA ALA A 64 3.51 15.56 -0.28
C ALA A 64 3.62 15.81 -1.78
N VAL A 65 4.45 15.00 -2.45
CA VAL A 65 4.54 14.90 -3.90
C VAL A 65 4.07 13.51 -4.34
N LYS A 66 4.61 12.47 -3.69
CA LYS A 66 4.33 11.07 -4.04
C LYS A 66 4.15 10.23 -2.79
N GLU A 67 3.43 10.74 -1.80
CA GLU A 67 3.14 9.97 -0.61
C GLU A 67 2.19 8.82 -0.94
N HIS A 68 2.59 7.64 -0.50
CA HIS A 68 1.81 6.43 -0.67
C HIS A 68 2.21 5.36 0.33
N ILE A 69 1.26 4.47 0.56
CA ILE A 69 1.40 3.29 1.40
C ILE A 69 1.31 2.07 0.48
N ILE A 70 2.13 1.07 0.76
CA ILE A 70 2.14 -0.22 0.05
C ILE A 70 1.85 -1.32 1.05
N ILE A 71 0.84 -2.15 0.76
CA ILE A 71 0.47 -3.28 1.61
C ILE A 71 1.14 -4.54 1.06
N TYR A 72 2.14 -5.04 1.77
CA TYR A 72 2.85 -6.26 1.39
C TYR A 72 2.08 -7.49 1.86
N THR A 73 1.27 -8.02 0.96
CA THR A 73 0.57 -9.29 1.16
C THR A 73 1.50 -10.48 0.83
N PRO A 74 1.29 -11.68 1.41
CA PRO A 74 2.04 -12.87 1.03
C PRO A 74 2.00 -13.14 -0.49
N TYR A 75 0.86 -12.87 -1.13
CA TYR A 75 0.74 -12.94 -2.59
C TYR A 75 1.71 -12.00 -3.30
N LEU A 76 1.75 -10.72 -2.88
CA LEU A 76 2.64 -9.72 -3.49
C LEU A 76 4.11 -10.10 -3.28
N LEU A 77 4.49 -10.58 -2.09
CA LEU A 77 5.86 -10.99 -1.78
C LEU A 77 6.32 -12.13 -2.69
N VAL A 78 5.49 -13.18 -2.84
CA VAL A 78 5.78 -14.30 -3.75
C VAL A 78 5.84 -13.84 -5.20
N ALA A 79 4.94 -12.95 -5.61
CA ALA A 79 4.92 -12.43 -6.96
C ALA A 79 6.16 -11.58 -7.29
N MET A 80 6.62 -10.75 -6.35
CA MET A 80 7.86 -9.97 -6.48
C MET A 80 9.10 -10.87 -6.53
N ASP A 81 9.18 -11.88 -5.66
CA ASP A 81 10.27 -12.87 -5.68
C ASP A 81 10.33 -13.60 -7.04
N ALA A 82 9.18 -14.06 -7.53
CA ALA A 82 9.09 -14.71 -8.83
C ALA A 82 9.46 -13.77 -9.99
N GLN A 83 9.04 -12.50 -9.95
CA GLN A 83 9.43 -11.51 -10.94
C GLN A 83 10.95 -11.29 -10.96
N ASN A 84 11.56 -11.13 -9.78
CA ASN A 84 13.00 -10.91 -9.64
C ASN A 84 13.80 -12.12 -10.14
N LYS A 85 13.41 -13.33 -9.74
CA LYS A 85 14.05 -14.57 -10.21
C LYS A 85 13.90 -14.76 -11.71
N ALA A 86 12.72 -14.50 -12.26
CA ALA A 86 12.51 -14.62 -13.70
C ALA A 86 13.34 -13.60 -14.49
N ARG A 87 13.51 -12.36 -13.98
CA ARG A 87 14.42 -11.36 -14.57
C ARG A 87 15.89 -11.77 -14.48
N ALA A 88 16.27 -12.46 -13.41
CA ALA A 88 17.61 -13.00 -13.21
C ALA A 88 17.86 -14.34 -13.96
N TYR A 89 16.88 -14.84 -14.71
CA TYR A 89 16.91 -16.18 -15.34
C TYR A 89 17.13 -17.34 -14.34
N GLU A 90 16.70 -17.14 -13.09
CA GLU A 90 16.75 -18.14 -12.03
C GLU A 90 15.53 -19.06 -12.06
N MET A 91 15.70 -20.28 -11.54
CA MET A 91 14.62 -21.25 -11.43
C MET A 91 13.66 -20.87 -10.29
N ILE A 92 12.36 -20.82 -10.59
CA ILE A 92 11.32 -20.52 -9.61
C ILE A 92 10.72 -21.84 -9.12
N GLN A 93 11.00 -22.18 -7.86
CA GLN A 93 10.47 -23.37 -7.20
C GLN A 93 9.19 -23.03 -6.43
N PRO A 94 8.10 -23.82 -6.57
CA PRO A 94 6.87 -23.64 -5.80
C PRO A 94 7.09 -23.66 -4.29
N GLU A 95 7.95 -24.55 -3.81
CA GLU A 95 8.24 -24.78 -2.39
C GLU A 95 8.87 -23.54 -1.74
N ALA A 96 9.82 -22.90 -2.44
CA ALA A 96 10.46 -21.66 -1.98
C ALA A 96 9.44 -20.51 -1.88
N GLY A 97 8.46 -20.45 -2.79
CA GLY A 97 7.37 -19.48 -2.72
C GLY A 97 6.46 -19.72 -1.50
N LYS A 98 6.20 -20.97 -1.15
CA LYS A 98 5.41 -21.34 0.02
C LYS A 98 6.12 -20.98 1.32
N GLU A 99 7.41 -21.30 1.44
CA GLU A 99 8.24 -20.94 2.59
C GLU A 99 8.29 -19.41 2.78
N LEU A 100 8.49 -18.67 1.69
CA LEU A 100 8.46 -17.20 1.72
C LEU A 100 7.10 -16.71 2.22
N ALA A 101 5.99 -17.17 1.65
CA ALA A 101 4.66 -16.74 2.09
C ALA A 101 4.41 -17.07 3.57
N ASP A 102 4.76 -18.30 4.00
CA ASP A 102 4.51 -18.79 5.35
C ASP A 102 5.30 -17.99 6.40
N SER A 103 6.48 -17.47 6.06
CA SER A 103 7.27 -16.61 6.96
C SER A 103 6.57 -15.29 7.33
N PHE A 104 5.60 -14.85 6.53
CA PHE A 104 4.78 -13.66 6.77
C PHE A 104 3.34 -13.99 7.21
N ASN A 105 3.04 -15.26 7.51
CA ASN A 105 1.71 -15.64 7.96
C ASN A 105 1.39 -14.99 9.31
N GLY A 106 0.25 -14.29 9.39
CA GLY A 106 -0.15 -13.53 10.57
C GLY A 106 0.62 -12.21 10.78
N ILE A 107 1.51 -11.83 9.86
CA ILE A 107 2.26 -10.57 9.91
C ILE A 107 1.69 -9.60 8.87
N LEU A 108 1.43 -8.36 9.28
CA LEU A 108 1.08 -7.27 8.37
C LEU A 108 2.33 -6.41 8.12
N VAL A 109 2.78 -6.39 6.87
CA VAL A 109 3.91 -5.56 6.44
C VAL A 109 3.38 -4.38 5.63
N ILE A 110 3.75 -3.17 6.06
CA ILE A 110 3.34 -1.92 5.44
C ILE A 110 4.60 -1.14 5.08
N GLY A 111 4.75 -0.81 3.80
CA GLY A 111 5.70 0.19 3.34
C GLY A 111 5.05 1.56 3.29
N ALA A 112 5.76 2.61 3.70
CA ALA A 112 5.29 3.98 3.58
C ALA A 112 6.39 4.84 2.95
N VAL A 113 6.01 5.60 1.93
CA VAL A 113 6.83 6.67 1.35
C VAL A 113 6.20 7.98 1.78
N ILE A 114 6.92 8.74 2.60
CA ILE A 114 6.44 9.96 3.25
C ILE A 114 7.42 11.08 2.96
N ASP A 115 6.91 12.24 2.57
CA ASP A 115 7.69 13.44 2.30
C ASP A 115 7.75 14.31 3.57
N ALA A 116 8.95 14.50 4.12
CA ALA A 116 9.14 15.25 5.36
C ALA A 116 9.86 16.60 5.10
N PRO A 117 9.64 17.63 5.95
CA PRO A 117 10.37 18.90 5.86
C PRO A 117 11.87 18.76 6.10
N GLU A 118 12.26 17.75 6.89
CA GLU A 118 13.65 17.47 7.24
C GLU A 118 13.97 16.00 7.00
N ARG A 119 15.26 15.70 6.81
CA ARG A 119 15.73 14.33 6.67
C ARG A 119 15.48 13.55 7.96
N ILE A 120 14.71 12.48 7.87
CA ILE A 120 14.43 11.58 8.99
C ILE A 120 15.61 10.63 9.22
N THR A 121 15.90 10.37 10.50
CA THR A 121 16.82 9.34 10.98
C THR A 121 16.03 8.24 11.70
N ALA A 122 16.59 7.04 11.80
CA ALA A 122 15.90 5.90 12.44
C ALA A 122 15.46 6.20 13.89
N GLU A 123 16.26 6.95 14.65
CA GLU A 123 15.95 7.33 16.03
C GLU A 123 14.74 8.28 16.16
N LYS A 124 14.43 9.02 15.09
CA LYS A 124 13.32 9.98 15.05
C LYS A 124 12.07 9.39 14.39
N LEU A 125 12.13 8.13 14.00
CA LEU A 125 11.04 7.45 13.32
C LEU A 125 10.12 6.81 14.37
N SER A 126 8.86 7.21 14.35
CA SER A 126 7.79 6.56 15.12
C SER A 126 6.59 6.39 14.19
N SER A 127 5.96 5.23 14.25
CA SER A 127 4.74 4.95 13.51
C SER A 127 3.71 4.26 14.39
N VAL A 128 2.45 4.55 14.13
CA VAL A 128 1.29 4.00 14.83
C VAL A 128 0.23 3.69 13.78
N LEU A 129 -0.39 2.52 13.88
CA LEU A 129 -1.54 2.18 13.05
C LEU A 129 -2.80 2.54 13.82
N TRP A 130 -3.57 3.50 13.31
CA TRP A 130 -4.85 3.90 13.89
C TRP A 130 -5.98 3.12 13.22
N GLN A 131 -6.74 2.36 13.99
CA GLN A 131 -7.88 1.60 13.49
C GLN A 131 -9.02 1.59 14.50
N ASN A 132 -10.23 1.98 14.07
CA ASN A 132 -11.45 1.97 14.91
C ASN A 132 -11.31 2.67 16.28
N GLY A 133 -10.47 3.71 16.36
CA GLY A 133 -10.23 4.46 17.60
C GLY A 133 -9.21 3.80 18.54
N GLU A 134 -8.58 2.70 18.13
CA GLU A 134 -7.46 2.08 18.83
C GLU A 134 -6.14 2.34 18.09
N GLU A 135 -5.08 2.48 18.88
CA GLU A 135 -3.71 2.56 18.39
C GLU A 135 -3.06 1.18 18.46
N ALA A 136 -2.66 0.65 17.30
CA ALA A 136 -1.86 -0.55 17.20
C ALA A 136 -0.39 -0.16 16.98
N LEU A 137 0.46 -0.51 17.96
CA LEU A 137 1.90 -0.31 17.86
C LEU A 137 2.52 -1.37 16.95
N PRO A 138 3.41 -0.98 16.02
CA PRO A 138 4.13 -1.94 15.20
C PRO A 138 5.11 -2.75 16.06
N TYR A 139 5.25 -4.04 15.73
CA TYR A 139 6.26 -4.90 16.33
C TYR A 139 7.69 -4.49 15.94
N HIS A 140 7.86 -3.99 14.71
CA HIS A 140 9.14 -3.57 14.16
C HIS A 140 8.96 -2.39 13.21
N ILE A 141 9.95 -1.49 13.20
CA ILE A 141 10.00 -0.34 12.30
C ILE A 141 11.43 -0.25 11.75
N GLU A 142 11.56 -0.06 10.45
CA GLU A 142 12.83 0.12 9.77
C GLU A 142 12.76 1.32 8.82
N LEU A 143 13.81 2.16 8.84
CA LEU A 143 14.00 3.20 7.84
C LEU A 143 14.80 2.63 6.65
N VAL A 144 14.11 2.28 5.57
CA VAL A 144 14.73 1.67 4.39
C VAL A 144 15.62 2.66 3.63
N ALA A 145 15.12 3.87 3.37
CA ALA A 145 15.85 4.90 2.65
C ALA A 145 15.36 6.30 3.03
N ALA A 146 16.27 7.28 2.99
CA ALA A 146 15.95 8.69 3.12
C ALA A 146 16.81 9.52 2.17
N SER A 147 16.16 10.37 1.38
CA SER A 147 16.79 11.32 0.48
C SER A 147 16.32 12.74 0.79
N SER A 148 17.03 13.75 0.30
CA SER A 148 16.70 15.15 0.52
C SER A 148 16.86 15.92 -0.78
N THR A 149 15.86 16.71 -1.11
CA THR A 149 15.82 17.56 -2.30
C THR A 149 15.27 18.93 -1.90
N GLU A 150 15.82 20.01 -2.45
CA GLU A 150 15.25 21.33 -2.24
C GLU A 150 13.90 21.45 -2.96
N LYS A 151 12.87 21.87 -2.23
CA LYS A 151 11.51 22.08 -2.76
C LYS A 151 11.02 23.47 -2.38
N ILE A 152 10.61 24.26 -3.38
CA ILE A 152 9.93 25.54 -3.16
C ILE A 152 8.45 25.23 -2.94
N VAL A 153 7.96 25.43 -1.71
CA VAL A 153 6.55 25.20 -1.36
C VAL A 153 5.77 26.51 -1.51
N ASN A 154 4.92 26.60 -2.53
CA ASN A 154 4.01 27.74 -2.70
C ASN A 154 2.83 27.62 -1.73
N LYS A 155 2.85 28.38 -0.64
CA LYS A 155 1.77 28.44 0.34
C LYS A 155 0.59 29.24 -0.23
N THR A 156 -0.38 28.58 -0.87
CA THR A 156 -1.68 29.23 -1.11
C THR A 156 -2.44 29.24 0.21
N ILE A 157 -2.32 30.33 0.96
CA ILE A 157 -3.18 30.57 2.13
C ILE A 157 -4.62 30.68 1.60
N LYS A 158 -5.45 29.67 1.85
CA LYS A 158 -6.90 29.86 1.77
C LYS A 158 -7.26 30.84 2.89
N ALA A 159 -7.39 32.11 2.53
CA ALA A 159 -7.97 33.12 3.41
C ALA A 159 -9.41 32.67 3.72
N ASN A 160 -9.63 32.17 4.93
CA ASN A 160 -10.98 32.04 5.45
C ASN A 160 -11.56 33.45 5.50
N ASN A 161 -12.51 33.75 4.61
CA ASN A 161 -13.34 34.94 4.69
C ASN A 161 -14.17 34.89 5.99
N VAL A 162 -13.58 35.32 7.10
CA VAL A 162 -14.35 35.76 8.27
C VAL A 162 -14.70 37.21 8.01
N GLY A 163 -15.72 37.42 7.18
CA GLY A 163 -16.45 38.67 7.16
C GLY A 163 -17.28 38.76 8.43
N SER A 164 -16.80 39.48 9.44
CA SER A 164 -17.64 39.95 10.54
C SER A 164 -17.50 41.47 10.68
N LYS A 165 -18.56 42.14 10.23
CA LYS A 165 -19.04 43.50 10.49
C LYS A 165 -18.09 44.47 11.19
N VAL A 166 -17.74 45.53 10.45
CA VAL A 166 -17.44 46.84 11.02
C VAL A 166 -18.77 47.46 11.46
N GLU A 167 -19.05 47.47 12.77
CA GLU A 167 -19.99 48.44 13.34
C GLU A 167 -19.28 49.79 13.39
N LYS A 168 -19.74 50.73 12.54
CA LYS A 168 -19.47 52.15 12.76
C LYS A 168 -20.60 52.71 13.62
N ASN A 169 -20.29 52.99 14.88
CA ASN A 169 -21.05 53.94 15.69
C ASN A 169 -20.63 55.36 15.28
N ASN A 170 -21.59 56.13 14.80
CA ASN A 170 -21.71 57.59 14.99
C ASN A 170 -23.13 58.01 14.63
#